data_AF-A0A6F9JW23-F1
#
_entry.id   AF-A0A6F9JW23-F1
#
_cell.length_a   1.000
_cell.length_b   1.000
_cell.length_c   1.000
_cell.angle_alpha   90.00
_cell.angle_beta   90.00
_cell.angle_gamma   90.00
#
_symmetry.space_group_name_H-M   'P 1'
#
loop_
_entity.id
_entity.type
_entity.pdbx_description
1 polymer ?
#
loop_
_entity_poly.entity_id
_entity_poly.type
_entity_poly.pdbx_seq_one_letter_code
_entity_poly.pdbx_strand_id
1 'polypeptide(L)'
;MGGYIALFKKLYQIKRQHKKEQKIYQQTIQVFPQLKYPSLEACSDYEQALKYKFHLSYMLGEVLIKADKTWYKGGGFKLKNNIKKAKKEFQIFREIFKEFDQINSSILKGLIDNKQLFLK
;
A
#
# COMPACT_ATOMS: atom_id res chain seq x y z
N MET A 1 24.20 24.42 -10.26
CA MET A 1 23.74 24.49 -8.84
C MET A 1 22.30 24.99 -8.64
N GLY A 2 21.66 25.74 -9.57
CA GLY A 2 20.31 26.31 -9.35
C GLY A 2 19.10 25.38 -9.56
N GLY A 3 19.26 24.23 -10.24
CA GLY A 3 18.13 23.37 -10.61
C GLY A 3 17.43 22.67 -9.43
N TYR A 4 18.20 22.22 -8.43
CA TYR A 4 17.64 21.45 -7.30
C TYR A 4 16.87 22.34 -6.31
N ILE A 5 17.31 23.58 -6.12
CA ILE A 5 16.61 24.59 -5.29
C ILE A 5 15.25 24.92 -5.92
N ALA A 6 15.20 25.04 -7.26
CA ALA A 6 13.95 25.27 -7.99
C ALA A 6 12.97 24.09 -7.81
N LEU A 7 13.47 22.85 -7.86
CA LEU A 7 12.66 21.64 -7.63
C LEU A 7 12.03 21.65 -6.23
N PHE A 8 12.81 21.89 -5.18
CA PHE A 8 12.27 21.95 -3.82
C PHE A 8 11.23 23.07 -3.64
N LYS A 9 11.47 24.24 -4.23
CA LYS A 9 10.50 25.35 -4.22
C LYS A 9 9.18 24.94 -4.87
N LYS A 10 9.23 24.23 -6.00
CA LYS A 10 8.04 23.72 -6.70
C LYS A 10 7.30 22.66 -5.87
N LEU A 11 8.02 21.68 -5.32
CA LEU A 11 7.41 20.66 -4.46
C LEU A 11 6.73 21.28 -3.23
N TYR A 12 7.35 22.29 -2.63
CA TYR A 12 6.75 23.02 -1.51
C TYR A 12 5.48 23.77 -1.91
N GLN A 13 5.45 24.41 -3.08
CA GLN A 13 4.25 25.07 -3.61
C GLN A 13 3.10 24.08 -3.82
N ILE A 14 3.37 22.95 -4.47
CA ILE A 14 2.39 21.88 -4.71
C ILE A 14 1.81 21.37 -3.37
N LYS A 15 2.69 21.10 -2.40
CA LYS A 15 2.26 20.64 -1.06
C LYS A 15 1.37 21.67 -0.35
N ARG A 16 1.70 22.97 -0.45
CA ARG A 16 0.87 24.04 0.13
C ARG A 16 -0.48 24.14 -0.56
N GLN A 17 -0.51 24.02 -1.87
CA GLN A 17 -1.73 24.11 -2.67
C GLN A 17 -2.68 22.96 -2.35
N HIS A 18 -2.20 21.72 -2.37
CA HIS A 18 -3.00 20.56 -1.97
C HIS A 18 -3.56 20.68 -0.55
N LYS A 19 -2.79 21.21 0.40
CA LYS A 19 -3.28 21.41 1.78
C LYS A 19 -4.43 22.43 1.84
N LYS A 20 -4.44 23.44 0.97
CA LYS A 20 -5.56 24.39 0.87
C LYS A 20 -6.78 23.74 0.24
N GLU A 21 -6.59 23.04 -0.88
CA GLU A 21 -7.66 22.32 -1.58
C GLU A 21 -8.33 21.28 -0.69
N GLN A 22 -7.57 20.54 0.13
CA GLN A 22 -8.12 19.60 1.10
C GLN A 22 -9.03 20.26 2.14
N LYS A 23 -8.66 21.46 2.63
CA LYS A 23 -9.50 22.20 3.57
C LYS A 23 -10.80 22.69 2.91
N ILE A 24 -10.68 23.22 1.69
CA ILE A 24 -11.84 23.66 0.91
C ILE A 24 -12.77 22.46 0.67
N TYR A 25 -12.22 21.32 0.24
CA TYR A 25 -12.99 20.09 0.06
C TYR A 25 -13.72 19.67 1.34
N GLN A 26 -13.05 19.72 2.50
CA GLN A 26 -13.68 19.43 3.80
C GLN A 26 -14.84 20.37 4.15
N GLN A 27 -14.79 21.64 3.74
CA GLN A 27 -15.88 22.59 3.92
C GLN A 27 -17.00 22.33 2.91
N THR A 28 -16.65 22.05 1.65
CA THR A 28 -17.62 21.77 0.58
C THR A 28 -18.45 20.52 0.88
N ILE A 29 -17.85 19.44 1.40
CA ILE A 29 -18.60 18.23 1.78
C ILE A 29 -19.53 18.43 2.99
N GLN A 30 -19.30 19.45 3.83
CA GLN A 30 -20.22 19.78 4.93
C GLN A 30 -21.48 20.47 4.40
N VAL A 31 -21.35 21.31 3.36
CA VAL A 31 -22.49 21.99 2.72
C VAL A 31 -23.20 21.06 1.73
N PHE A 32 -22.43 20.25 1.00
CA PHE A 32 -22.92 19.36 -0.05
C PHE A 32 -22.44 17.92 0.18
N PRO A 33 -23.14 17.13 1.00
CA PRO A 33 -22.72 15.77 1.31
C PRO A 33 -22.69 14.85 0.08
N GLN A 34 -23.44 15.16 -0.99
CA GLN A 34 -23.43 14.40 -2.24
C GLN A 34 -22.11 14.45 -3.01
N LEU A 35 -21.25 15.45 -2.74
CA LEU A 35 -19.92 15.59 -3.35
C LEU A 35 -18.85 14.73 -2.66
N LYS A 36 -19.22 14.02 -1.58
CA LYS A 36 -18.30 13.17 -0.85
C LYS A 36 -17.87 11.98 -1.72
N TYR A 37 -16.55 11.84 -1.89
CA TYR A 37 -15.99 10.69 -2.58
C TYR A 37 -16.36 9.38 -1.86
N PRO A 38 -16.67 8.29 -2.59
CA PRO A 38 -16.91 6.98 -1.99
C PRO A 38 -15.68 6.50 -1.20
N SER A 39 -15.90 5.57 -0.27
CA SER A 39 -14.79 4.93 0.44
C SER A 39 -13.89 4.17 -0.55
N LEU A 40 -12.62 4.04 -0.21
CA LEU A 40 -11.64 3.28 -1.01
C LEU A 40 -12.08 1.82 -1.21
N GLU A 41 -12.86 1.27 -0.28
CA GLU A 41 -13.43 -0.08 -0.33
C GLU A 41 -14.47 -0.25 -1.44
N ALA A 42 -15.11 0.83 -1.88
CA ALA A 42 -16.07 0.80 -2.98
C ALA A 42 -15.39 0.71 -4.37
N CYS A 43 -14.06 0.88 -4.43
CA CYS A 43 -13.32 0.73 -5.67
C CYS A 43 -13.24 -0.75 -6.08
N SER A 44 -13.51 -1.06 -7.34
CA SER A 44 -13.52 -2.43 -7.87
C SER A 44 -12.16 -3.13 -7.78
N ASP A 45 -11.07 -2.37 -7.71
CA ASP A 45 -9.69 -2.86 -7.61
C ASP A 45 -9.18 -2.94 -6.17
N TYR A 46 -10.01 -2.62 -5.16
CA TYR A 46 -9.60 -2.56 -3.75
C TYR A 46 -8.98 -3.87 -3.25
N GLU A 47 -9.58 -5.01 -3.56
CA GLU A 47 -9.06 -6.33 -3.16
C GLU A 47 -7.68 -6.61 -3.76
N GLN A 48 -7.47 -6.19 -5.02
CA GLN A 48 -6.18 -6.33 -5.68
C GLN A 48 -5.16 -5.36 -5.10
N ALA A 49 -5.57 -4.12 -4.77
CA ALA A 49 -4.76 -3.13 -4.08
C ALA A 49 -4.23 -3.64 -2.72
N LEU A 50 -5.05 -4.40 -1.98
CA LEU A 50 -4.65 -5.00 -0.71
C LEU A 50 -3.51 -6.01 -0.87
N LYS A 51 -3.48 -6.78 -1.97
CA LYS A 51 -2.40 -7.74 -2.24
C LYS A 51 -1.04 -7.04 -2.39
N TYR A 52 -1.01 -5.83 -2.93
CA TYR A 52 0.22 -5.06 -3.08
C TYR A 52 0.86 -4.64 -1.75
N LYS A 53 0.13 -4.64 -0.64
CA LYS A 53 0.71 -4.37 0.69
C LYS A 53 1.78 -5.39 1.09
N PHE A 54 1.67 -6.62 0.57
CA PHE A 54 2.63 -7.70 0.82
C PHE A 54 3.82 -7.66 -0.13
N HIS A 55 3.86 -6.74 -1.09
CA HIS A 55 5.01 -6.58 -1.96
C HIS A 55 6.17 -5.93 -1.20
N LEU A 56 7.40 -6.36 -1.52
CA LEU A 56 8.61 -5.87 -0.86
C LEU A 56 8.75 -4.35 -0.96
N SER A 57 8.43 -3.75 -2.12
CA SER A 57 8.53 -2.30 -2.30
C SER A 57 7.60 -1.52 -1.37
N TYR A 58 6.40 -2.03 -1.11
CA TYR A 58 5.44 -1.40 -0.21
C TYR A 58 5.96 -1.44 1.24
N MET A 59 6.38 -2.61 1.73
CA MET A 59 6.92 -2.75 3.07
C MET A 59 8.19 -1.91 3.30
N LEU A 60 9.08 -1.86 2.30
CA LEU A 60 10.24 -0.98 2.36
C LEU A 60 9.85 0.49 2.38
N GLY A 61 8.86 0.89 1.58
CA GLY A 61 8.29 2.24 1.59
C GLY A 61 7.75 2.62 2.96
N GLU A 62 7.01 1.73 3.63
CA GLU A 62 6.53 1.98 5.00
C GLU A 62 7.67 2.18 6.01
N VAL A 63 8.72 1.36 5.92
CA VAL A 63 9.92 1.50 6.77
C VAL A 63 10.60 2.84 6.53
N LEU A 64 10.75 3.26 5.28
CA LEU A 64 11.35 4.55 4.91
C LEU A 64 10.52 5.73 5.44
N ILE A 65 9.19 5.71 5.25
CA ILE A 65 8.29 6.75 5.75
C ILE A 65 8.36 6.84 7.28
N LYS A 66 8.39 5.70 7.99
CA LYS A 66 8.52 5.67 9.45
C LYS A 66 9.88 6.25 9.90
N ALA A 67 10.95 5.93 9.19
CA ALA A 67 12.28 6.45 9.49
C ALA A 67 12.39 7.96 9.25
N ASP A 68 11.80 8.47 8.17
CA ASP A 68 11.73 9.90 7.87
C ASP A 68 10.93 10.66 8.94
N LYS A 69 9.75 10.15 9.32
CA LYS A 69 8.95 10.72 10.41
C LYS A 69 9.67 10.74 11.75
N THR A 70 10.59 9.81 12.00
CA THR A 70 11.36 9.71 13.25
C THR A 70 12.81 10.16 13.09
N TRP A 71 13.13 10.85 11.99
CA TRP A 71 14.50 11.27 11.68
C TRP A 71 15.09 12.12 12.81
N TYR A 72 14.31 13.04 13.36
CA TYR A 72 14.67 13.90 14.50
C TYR A 72 14.95 13.13 15.81
N LYS A 73 14.51 11.87 15.92
CA LYS A 73 14.76 10.96 17.05
C LYS A 73 15.89 9.95 16.75
N GLY A 74 16.66 10.15 15.68
CA GLY A 74 17.69 9.21 15.25
C GLY A 74 17.13 7.98 14.52
N GLY A 75 15.93 8.06 13.94
CA GLY A 75 15.30 6.97 13.18
C GLY A 75 16.18 6.43 12.04
N GLY A 76 17.04 7.26 11.46
CA GLY A 76 18.00 6.87 10.43
C GLY A 76 19.00 5.79 10.87
N PHE A 77 19.41 5.78 12.15
CA PHE A 77 20.31 4.74 12.68
C PHE A 77 19.64 3.36 12.72
N LYS A 78 18.33 3.32 12.99
CA LYS A 78 17.54 2.09 13.04
C LYS A 78 17.07 1.62 11.66
N LEU A 79 17.20 2.46 10.63
CA LEU A 79 16.71 2.17 9.28
C LEU A 79 17.29 0.86 8.71
N LYS A 80 18.60 0.63 8.83
CA LYS A 80 19.25 -0.58 8.34
C LYS A 80 18.67 -1.85 8.98
N ASN A 81 18.41 -1.81 10.29
CA ASN A 81 17.83 -2.94 11.02
C ASN A 81 16.35 -3.15 10.64
N ASN A 82 15.59 -2.07 10.50
CA ASN A 82 14.18 -2.15 10.07
C ASN A 82 14.05 -2.68 8.63
N ILE A 83 14.95 -2.30 7.72
CA ILE A 83 15.00 -2.86 6.35
C ILE A 83 15.30 -4.36 6.40
N LYS A 84 16.29 -4.79 7.19
CA LYS A 84 16.60 -6.21 7.37
C LYS A 84 15.39 -6.98 7.91
N LYS A 85 14.65 -6.39 8.85
CA LYS A 85 13.42 -6.98 9.42
C LYS A 85 12.32 -7.12 8.36
N ALA A 86 12.02 -6.05 7.62
CA ALA A 86 11.02 -6.07 6.56
C ALA A 86 11.35 -7.09 5.45
N LYS A 87 12.63 -7.28 5.12
CA LYS A 87 13.06 -8.31 4.17
C LYS A 87 12.79 -9.73 4.69
N LYS A 88 13.00 -9.98 5.99
CA LYS A 88 12.67 -11.27 6.64
C LYS A 88 11.16 -11.50 6.67
N GLU A 89 10.38 -10.49 7.04
CA GLU A 89 8.91 -10.56 7.03
C GLU A 89 8.38 -10.86 5.63
N PHE A 90 8.91 -10.18 4.60
CA PHE A 90 8.59 -10.48 3.20
C PHE A 90 8.87 -11.92 2.81
N GLN A 91 9.99 -12.49 3.27
CA GLN A 91 10.33 -13.87 2.97
C GLN A 91 9.32 -14.85 3.57
N ILE A 92 8.90 -14.64 4.82
CA ILE A 92 7.87 -15.44 5.50
C ILE A 92 6.54 -15.34 4.75
N PHE A 93 6.08 -14.12 4.43
CA PHE A 93 4.85 -13.94 3.66
C PHE A 93 4.93 -14.61 2.29
N ARG A 94 6.05 -14.49 1.61
CA ARG A 94 6.26 -15.13 0.30
C ARG A 94 6.17 -16.66 0.38
N GLU A 95 6.65 -17.27 1.46
CA GLU A 95 6.53 -18.71 1.71
C GLU A 95 5.07 -19.09 1.97
N ILE A 96 4.37 -18.37 2.85
CA ILE A 96 2.94 -18.58 3.13
C ILE A 96 2.09 -18.47 1.85
N PHE A 97 2.33 -17.45 1.02
CA PHE A 97 1.57 -17.29 -0.24
C PHE A 97 1.83 -18.42 -1.23
N LYS A 98 3.06 -18.95 -1.30
CA LYS A 98 3.36 -20.12 -2.13
C LYS A 98 2.61 -21.36 -1.67
N GLU A 99 2.56 -21.60 -0.35
CA GLU A 99 1.81 -22.72 0.22
C GLU A 99 0.31 -22.57 -0.08
N PHE A 100 -0.25 -21.37 0.10
CA PHE A 100 -1.64 -21.08 -0.22
C PHE A 100 -1.97 -21.30 -1.70
N ASP A 101 -1.13 -20.83 -2.63
CA ASP A 101 -1.34 -21.02 -4.06
C ASP A 101 -1.30 -22.52 -4.43
N GLN A 102 -0.40 -23.28 -3.81
CA GLN A 102 -0.28 -24.72 -4.02
C GLN A 102 -1.48 -25.49 -3.45
N ILE A 103 -1.97 -25.11 -2.26
CA ILE A 103 -3.18 -25.67 -1.64
C ILE A 103 -4.42 -25.32 -2.47
N ASN A 104 -4.57 -24.07 -2.91
CA ASN A 104 -5.71 -23.67 -3.73
C ASN A 104 -5.73 -24.42 -5.06
N SER A 105 -4.57 -24.59 -5.71
CA SER A 105 -4.46 -25.38 -6.93
C SER A 105 -4.85 -26.85 -6.72
N SER A 106 -4.44 -27.47 -5.61
CA SER A 106 -4.76 -28.89 -5.33
C SER A 106 -6.23 -29.09 -4.97
N ILE A 107 -6.81 -28.19 -4.17
CA ILE A 107 -8.24 -28.17 -3.82
C ILE A 107 -9.09 -27.98 -5.08
N LEU A 108 -8.75 -27.00 -5.93
CA LEU A 108 -9.48 -26.77 -7.18
C LEU A 108 -9.43 -28.00 -8.09
N LYS A 109 -8.28 -28.66 -8.21
CA LYS A 109 -8.14 -29.88 -9.00
C LYS A 109 -9.02 -31.00 -8.44
N GLY A 110 -8.98 -31.26 -7.14
CA GLY A 110 -9.84 -32.26 -6.49
C GLY A 110 -11.33 -31.94 -6.60
N LEU A 111 -11.73 -30.67 -6.55
CA LEU A 111 -13.12 -30.25 -6.77
C LEU A 111 -13.57 -30.48 -8.22
N ILE A 112 -12.72 -30.16 -9.20
CA ILE A 112 -13.02 -30.38 -10.62
C ILE A 112 -13.17 -31.88 -10.91
N ASP A 113 -12.25 -32.69 -10.41
CA ASP A 113 -12.26 -34.15 -10.60
C ASP A 113 -13.52 -34.78 -10.01
N ASN A 114 -13.93 -34.36 -8.81
CA ASN A 114 -15.18 -34.81 -8.19
C ASN A 114 -16.42 -34.29 -8.93
N LYS A 115 -16.43 -33.02 -9.35
CA LYS A 115 -17.58 -32.45 -10.07
C LYS A 115 -17.79 -33.11 -11.43
N GLN A 116 -16.72 -33.53 -12.11
CA GLN A 116 -16.79 -34.35 -13.32
C GLN A 116 -17.36 -35.75 -13.04
N LEU A 117 -17.12 -36.31 -11.86
CA LEU A 117 -17.69 -37.59 -11.41
C LEU A 117 -19.22 -37.52 -11.21
N PHE A 118 -19.74 -36.38 -10.77
CA PHE A 118 -21.19 -36.15 -10.56
C PHE A 118 -21.95 -35.74 -11.82
N LEU A 119 -21.26 -35.42 -12.91
CA LEU A 119 -21.84 -34.99 -14.19
C LEU A 119 -21.88 -36.11 -15.25
N LYS A 120 -21.62 -37.36 -14.83
CA LYS A 120 -21.69 -38.58 -15.65
C LYS A 120 -22.80 -39.49 -15.13
#